data_AF-A0A3N5IX03-F1
#
_entry.id   AF-A0A3N5IX03-F1
#
_cell.length_a   1.000
_cell.length_b   1.000
_cell.length_c   1.000
_cell.angle_alpha   90.00
_cell.angle_beta   90.00
_cell.angle_gamma   90.00
#
_symmetry.space_group_name_H-M   'P 1'
#
loop_
_entity.id
_entity.type
_entity.pdbx_description
1 polymer ?
#
loop_
_entity_poly.entity_id
_entity_poly.type
_entity_poly.pdbx_seq_one_letter_code
_entity_poly.pdbx_strand_id
1 'polypeptide(L)' 'MLSYRHAFHAGNHADVLKHCVEVQLLRHLARKDKAFWF' A
#
# COMPACT_ATOMS: atom_id res chain seq x y z
N MET A 1 6.66 11.46 -21.65
CA MET A 1 5.80 12.34 -20.84
C MET A 1 5.57 11.68 -19.48
N LEU A 2 5.96 12.35 -18.38
CA LEU A 2 5.73 11.92 -16.99
C LEU A 2 4.98 13.01 -16.23
N SER A 3 3.83 13.43 -16.77
CA SER A 3 3.08 14.58 -16.25
C SER A 3 2.19 14.24 -15.06
N TYR A 4 1.95 12.95 -14.80
CA TYR A 4 1.17 12.51 -13.64
C TYR A 4 1.95 12.76 -12.35
N ARG A 5 1.31 13.43 -11.38
CA ARG A 5 1.88 13.62 -10.04
C ARG A 5 0.93 13.03 -9.01
N HIS A 6 1.42 12.03 -8.27
CA HIS A 6 0.63 11.37 -7.23
C HIS A 6 0.16 12.35 -6.14
N ALA A 7 0.97 13.38 -5.87
CA ALA A 7 0.69 14.40 -4.87
C ALA A 7 -0.67 15.11 -5.02
N PHE A 8 -1.24 15.18 -6.23
CA PHE A 8 -2.56 15.82 -6.44
C PHE A 8 -3.75 15.02 -5.90
N HIS A 9 -3.55 13.75 -5.57
CA HIS A 9 -4.59 12.86 -5.06
C HIS A 9 -4.09 11.96 -3.92
N ALA A 10 -2.88 12.23 -3.42
CA ALA A 10 -2.30 11.53 -2.29
C ALA A 10 -3.25 11.63 -1.08
N GLY A 11 -3.67 10.48 -0.56
CA GLY A 11 -4.58 10.40 0.59
C GLY A 11 -6.06 10.52 0.25
N ASN A 12 -6.45 10.45 -1.02
CA ASN A 12 -7.86 10.33 -1.40
C ASN A 12 -8.47 8.97 -0.94
N HIS A 13 -9.76 8.78 -1.16
CA HIS A 13 -10.46 7.54 -0.76
C HIS A 13 -9.87 6.26 -1.38
N ALA A 14 -9.31 6.34 -2.58
CA ALA A 14 -8.65 5.20 -3.23
C ALA A 14 -7.34 4.85 -2.52
N ASP A 15 -6.55 5.85 -2.13
CA ASP A 15 -5.33 5.64 -1.33
C ASP A 15 -5.65 5.12 0.07
N VAL A 16 -6.72 5.59 0.71
CA VAL A 16 -7.17 5.03 1.99
C VAL A 16 -7.46 3.54 1.84
N LEU A 17 -8.28 3.15 0.86
CA LEU A 17 -8.58 1.73 0.63
C LEU A 17 -7.31 0.92 0.33
N LYS A 18 -6.46 1.43 -0.57
CA LYS A 18 -5.18 0.79 -0.95
C LYS A 18 -4.29 0.55 0.28
N HIS A 19 -3.98 1.59 1.04
CA HIS A 19 -3.07 1.49 2.19
C HIS A 19 -3.68 0.65 3.33
N CYS A 20 -5.01 0.73 3.56
CA CYS A 20 -5.67 -0.11 4.55
C CYS A 20 -5.50 -1.61 4.24
N VAL A 21 -5.72 -2.02 2.99
CA VAL A 21 -5.58 -3.42 2.58
C VAL A 21 -4.11 -3.84 2.62
N GLU A 22 -3.21 -2.99 2.10
CA GLU A 22 -1.77 -3.24 2.07
C GLU A 22 -1.18 -3.51 3.46
N VAL A 23 -1.51 -2.67 4.45
CA VAL A 23 -1.09 -2.87 5.84
C VAL A 23 -1.62 -4.19 6.42
N GLN A 24 -2.85 -4.58 6.10
CA GLN A 24 -3.43 -5.84 6.58
C GLN A 24 -2.75 -7.06 5.96
N LEU A 25 -2.41 -7.00 4.67
CA LEU A 25 -1.66 -8.04 3.98
C LEU A 25 -0.26 -8.19 4.58
N LEU A 26 0.46 -7.09 4.76
CA LEU A 26 1.78 -7.08 5.39
C LEU A 26 1.77 -7.70 6.78
N ARG A 27 0.81 -7.30 7.63
CA ARG A 27 0.62 -7.88 8.96
C ARG A 27 0.34 -9.37 8.90
N HIS A 28 -0.46 -9.82 7.93
CA HIS A 28 -0.78 -11.23 7.76
C HIS A 28 0.43 -12.07 7.33
N LEU A 29 1.22 -11.57 6.37
CA LEU A 29 2.42 -12.24 5.88
C LEU A 29 3.49 -12.35 6.97
N ALA A 30 3.66 -11.30 7.77
CA ALA A 30 4.57 -11.26 8.91
C ALA A 30 4.22 -12.23 10.07
N ARG A 31 3.10 -12.94 10.00
CA ARG A 31 2.75 -13.99 10.99
C ARG A 31 3.57 -15.27 10.84
N LYS A 32 4.25 -15.46 9.70
CA LYS A 32 5.15 -16.60 9.49
C LYS A 32 6.58 -16.11 9.59
N ASP A 33 7.43 -16.90 10.26
CA ASP A 33 8.87 -16.68 10.33
C ASP A 33 9.60 -17.09 9.03
N LYS A 34 9.00 -16.74 7.90
CA LYS A 34 9.60 -16.86 6.58
C LYS A 34 9.61 -15.47 5.98
N ALA A 35 10.76 -15.06 5.45
CA ALA A 35 10.87 -13.80 4.76
C ALA A 35 9.86 -13.72 3.59
N PHE A 36 9.30 -12.53 3.40
CA PHE A 36 8.49 -12.18 2.23
C PHE A 36 9.04 -10.90 1.61
N TRP A 37 8.76 -10.71 0.33
CA TRP A 37 9.12 -9.51 -0.42
C TRP A 37 7.91 -8.62 -0.57
N PHE A 38 8.12 -7.30 -0.46
CA PHE A 38 7.10 -6.28 -0.55
C PHE A 38 7.71 -5.00 -1.13
#